data_AF-A0A014MAQ8-F1
#
_entry.id   AF-A0A014MAQ8-F1
#
_cell.length_a   1.000
_cell.length_b   1.000
_cell.length_c   1.000
_cell.angle_alpha   90.00
_cell.angle_beta   90.00
_cell.angle_gamma   90.00
#
_symmetry.space_group_name_H-M   'P 1'
#
loop_
_entity.id
_entity.type
_entity.pdbx_description
1 polymer ?
#
loop_
_entity_poly.entity_id
_entity_poly.type
_entity_poly.pdbx_seq_one_letter_code
_entity_poly.pdbx_strand_id
1 'polypeptide(L)'
;MNKLQIEQLLRQEGFTPKEISVIRQHAEKDAYPYPWLLSQLSKRFIVSIILLIILFAGFIFTLSHGTHESLVSYSITFLIGFGIMYVFVPLKPAFKAFRFMRKHGHSL
;
A
#
# COMPACT_ATOMS: atom_id res chain seq x y z
N MET A 1 -6.20 -17.09 -16.38
CA MET A 1 -7.25 -17.53 -15.43
C MET A 1 -8.57 -16.81 -15.71
N ASN A 2 -9.71 -17.41 -15.33
CA ASN A 2 -11.02 -16.73 -15.43
C ASN A 2 -11.28 -15.84 -14.19
N LYS A 3 -12.14 -14.81 -14.31
CA LYS A 3 -12.41 -13.80 -13.27
C LYS A 3 -12.80 -14.42 -11.92
N LEU A 4 -13.63 -15.46 -11.95
CA LEU A 4 -14.12 -16.16 -10.75
C LEU A 4 -13.00 -16.86 -9.97
N GLN A 5 -11.99 -17.40 -10.68
CA GLN A 5 -10.82 -18.03 -10.07
C GLN A 5 -9.93 -16.98 -9.39
N ILE A 6 -9.76 -15.81 -10.00
CA ILE A 6 -9.00 -14.70 -9.43
C ILE A 6 -9.68 -14.21 -8.14
N GLU A 7 -11.00 -14.06 -8.12
CA GLU A 7 -11.73 -13.67 -6.91
C GLU A 7 -11.61 -14.69 -5.77
N GLN A 8 -11.63 -15.99 -6.08
CA GLN A 8 -11.41 -17.05 -5.08
C GLN A 8 -10.01 -16.98 -4.50
N LEU A 9 -8.98 -16.78 -5.34
CA LEU A 9 -7.60 -16.60 -4.92
C LEU A 9 -7.41 -15.33 -4.08
N LEU A 10 -8.08 -14.23 -4.43
CA LEU A 10 -8.10 -13.02 -3.61
C LEU A 10 -8.70 -13.29 -2.22
N ARG A 11 -9.82 -14.02 -2.12
CA ARG A 11 -10.38 -14.41 -0.81
C ARG A 11 -9.42 -15.28 0.00
N GLN A 12 -8.78 -16.26 -0.63
CA GLN A 12 -7.81 -17.16 0.03
C GLN A 12 -6.60 -16.39 0.57
N GLU A 13 -6.17 -15.34 -0.12
CA GLU A 13 -5.06 -14.47 0.30
C GLU A 13 -5.50 -13.36 1.29
N GLY A 14 -6.75 -13.43 1.79
CA GLY A 14 -7.23 -12.59 2.88
C GLY A 14 -7.84 -11.25 2.44
N PHE A 15 -8.19 -11.08 1.16
CA PHE A 15 -9.02 -9.95 0.73
C PHE A 15 -10.44 -10.13 1.24
N THR A 16 -10.98 -9.05 1.80
CA THR A 16 -12.36 -8.99 2.26
C THR A 16 -13.32 -8.91 1.08
N PRO A 17 -14.59 -9.35 1.24
CA PRO A 17 -15.60 -9.25 0.19
C PRO A 17 -15.80 -7.81 -0.32
N LYS A 18 -15.65 -6.82 0.58
CA LYS A 18 -15.72 -5.39 0.23
C LYS A 18 -14.56 -4.98 -0.69
N GLU A 19 -13.32 -5.36 -0.36
CA GLU A 19 -12.14 -5.08 -1.20
C GLU A 19 -12.29 -5.72 -2.60
N ILE A 20 -12.76 -6.97 -2.66
CA ILE A 20 -12.98 -7.67 -3.94
C ILE A 20 -14.08 -6.98 -4.76
N SER A 21 -15.18 -6.57 -4.14
CA SER A 21 -16.25 -5.84 -4.82
C SER A 21 -15.76 -4.52 -5.41
N VAL A 22 -14.87 -3.79 -4.72
CA VAL A 22 -14.28 -2.54 -5.22
C VAL A 22 -13.38 -2.83 -6.43
N ILE A 23 -12.55 -3.87 -6.37
CA ILE A 23 -11.70 -4.28 -7.50
C ILE A 23 -12.56 -4.69 -8.70
N ARG A 24 -13.62 -5.47 -8.48
CA ARG A 24 -14.57 -5.88 -9.52
C ARG A 24 -15.23 -4.68 -10.19
N GLN A 25 -15.72 -3.74 -9.38
CA GLN A 25 -16.37 -2.54 -9.88
C GLN A 25 -15.41 -1.69 -10.74
N HIS A 26 -14.14 -1.56 -10.35
CA HIS A 26 -13.13 -0.86 -11.17
C HIS A 26 -12.78 -1.65 -12.43
N ALA A 27 -12.66 -2.98 -12.35
CA ALA A 27 -12.37 -3.82 -13.50
C ALA A 27 -13.50 -3.79 -14.55
N GLU A 28 -14.76 -3.72 -14.10
CA GLU A 28 -15.93 -3.62 -14.96
C GLU A 28 -16.11 -2.21 -15.54
N LYS A 29 -15.90 -1.17 -14.72
CA LYS A 29 -16.08 0.23 -15.13
C LYS A 29 -15.00 0.70 -16.11
N ASP A 30 -13.75 0.32 -15.86
CA ASP A 30 -12.60 0.81 -16.64
C ASP A 30 -12.10 -0.24 -17.66
N ALA A 31 -12.81 -1.36 -17.80
CA ALA A 31 -12.45 -2.51 -18.63
C ALA A 31 -11.03 -3.08 -18.39
N TYR A 32 -10.42 -2.76 -17.25
CA TYR A 32 -9.07 -3.21 -16.91
C TYR A 32 -9.08 -4.62 -16.32
N PRO A 33 -8.08 -5.45 -16.65
CA PRO A 33 -7.93 -6.76 -16.04
C PRO A 33 -7.52 -6.63 -14.55
N TYR A 34 -8.04 -7.51 -13.70
CA TYR A 34 -7.74 -7.58 -12.26
C TYR A 34 -6.24 -7.51 -11.93
N PRO A 35 -5.34 -8.24 -12.62
CA PRO A 35 -3.89 -8.13 -12.41
C PRO A 35 -3.34 -6.71 -12.58
N TRP A 36 -3.90 -5.92 -13.50
CA TRP A 36 -3.43 -4.56 -13.76
C TRP A 36 -3.79 -3.63 -12.59
N LEU A 37 -5.02 -3.73 -12.07
CA LEU A 37 -5.46 -2.98 -10.88
C LEU A 37 -4.62 -3.35 -9.65
N LEU A 38 -4.36 -4.64 -9.44
CA LEU A 38 -3.53 -5.13 -8.34
C LEU A 38 -2.07 -4.70 -8.48
N SER A 39 -1.54 -4.69 -9.70
CA SER A 39 -0.18 -4.21 -10.01
C SER A 39 -0.04 -2.71 -9.73
N GLN A 40 -1.03 -1.89 -10.11
CA GLN A 40 -1.06 -0.47 -9.79
C GLN A 40 -1.09 -0.24 -8.27
N LEU A 41 -1.92 -0.97 -7.54
CA LEU A 41 -2.01 -0.87 -6.09
C LEU A 41 -0.71 -1.29 -5.40
N SER A 42 -0.07 -2.35 -5.91
CA SER A 42 1.25 -2.84 -5.48
C SER A 42 2.37 -1.82 -5.73
N LYS A 43 2.38 -1.15 -6.89
CA LYS A 43 3.37 -0.08 -7.17
C LYS A 43 3.20 1.10 -6.21
N ARG A 44 1.96 1.54 -5.98
CA ARG A 44 1.66 2.62 -5.02
C ARG A 44 2.11 2.24 -3.59
N PHE A 45 2.02 0.96 -3.23
CA PHE A 45 2.55 0.46 -1.97
C PHE A 45 4.06 0.65 -1.83
N ILE A 46 4.82 0.25 -2.85
CA ILE A 46 6.29 0.36 -2.86
C ILE A 46 6.72 1.82 -2.73
N VAL A 47 6.11 2.72 -3.52
CA VAL A 47 6.39 4.16 -3.43
C VAL A 47 6.11 4.69 -2.02
N SER A 48 5.02 4.26 -1.39
CA SER A 48 4.67 4.68 -0.03
C SER A 48 5.65 4.14 1.02
N ILE A 49 6.12 2.90 0.87
CA ILE A 49 7.18 2.34 1.72
C ILE A 49 8.49 3.12 1.57
N ILE A 50 8.89 3.44 0.35
CA ILE A 50 10.11 4.22 0.10
C ILE A 50 10.00 5.59 0.77
N LEU A 51 8.85 6.26 0.65
CA LEU A 51 8.60 7.54 1.32
C LEU A 51 8.66 7.41 2.85
N LEU A 52 8.09 6.34 3.42
CA LEU A 52 8.20 6.04 4.85
C LEU A 52 9.65 5.83 5.29
N ILE A 53 10.45 5.10 4.51
CA ILE A 53 11.88 4.88 4.80
C ILE A 53 12.65 6.19 4.80
N ILE A 54 12.39 7.07 3.82
CA ILE A 54 13.04 8.40 3.75
C ILE A 54 12.67 9.25 4.98
N LEU A 55 11.39 9.28 5.36
CA LEU A 55 10.93 9.97 6.56
C LEU A 55 11.60 9.41 7.82
N PHE A 56 11.69 8.08 7.94
CA PHE A 56 12.35 7.41 9.07
C PHE A 56 13.85 7.69 9.11
N ALA A 57 14.52 7.71 7.96
CA ALA A 57 15.94 8.03 7.88
C ALA A 57 16.22 9.45 8.36
N GLY A 58 15.39 10.42 7.95
CA GLY A 58 15.45 11.79 8.45
C GLY A 58 15.21 11.86 9.96
N PHE A 59 14.24 11.11 10.47
CA PHE A 59 13.96 11.04 11.91
C PHE A 59 15.13 10.47 12.72
N ILE A 60 15.74 9.37 12.25
CA ILE A 60 16.94 8.77 12.88
C ILE A 60 18.12 9.75 12.84
N PHE A 61 18.30 10.46 11.73
CA PHE A 61 19.35 11.46 11.60
C PHE A 61 19.18 12.60 12.62
N THR A 62 17.95 13.12 12.76
CA THR A 62 17.60 14.14 13.77
C THR A 62 17.74 13.61 15.19
N LEU A 63 17.45 12.33 15.45
CA LEU A 63 17.69 11.68 16.74
C LEU A 63 19.17 11.64 17.11
N SER A 64 20.06 11.38 16.15
CA SER A 64 21.49 11.23 16.41
C SER A 64 22.27 12.56 16.45
N HIS A 65 21.79 13.62 15.78
CA HIS A 65 22.54 14.88 15.62
C HIS A 65 21.75 16.14 16.03
N GLY A 66 20.45 16.04 16.32
CA GLY A 66 19.58 17.17 16.59
C GLY A 66 19.58 17.60 18.05
N THR A 67 19.46 18.91 18.28
CA THR A 67 19.10 19.47 19.58
C THR A 67 17.67 19.10 19.98
N HIS A 68 17.34 19.15 21.27
CA HIS A 68 16.01 18.84 21.80
C HIS A 68 14.87 19.59 21.06
N GLU A 69 15.09 20.85 20.67
CA GLU A 69 14.10 21.64 19.92
C GLU A 69 13.86 21.10 18.50
N SER A 70 14.94 20.71 17.82
CA SER A 70 14.90 20.11 16.48
C SER A 70 14.16 18.78 16.50
N LEU A 71 14.33 18.00 17.57
CA LEU A 71 13.70 16.71 17.76
C LEU A 71 12.19 16.82 17.95
N VAL A 72 11.72 17.78 18.76
CA VAL A 72 10.29 18.02 19.00
C VAL A 72 9.60 18.47 17.71
N SER A 73 10.18 19.42 16.98
CA SER A 73 9.62 19.91 15.71
C SER A 73 9.51 18.79 14.66
N TYR A 74 10.56 17.97 14.55
CA TYR A 74 10.56 16.86 13.59
C TYR A 74 9.59 15.75 13.99
N SER A 75 9.44 15.43 15.28
CA SER A 75 8.43 14.48 15.77
C SER A 75 7.00 14.92 15.44
N ILE A 76 6.68 16.20 15.59
CA ILE A 76 5.35 16.74 15.23
C ILE A 76 5.12 16.61 13.73
N THR A 77 6.10 17.00 12.91
CA THR A 77 6.05 16.87 11.46
C THR A 77 5.88 15.40 11.03
N PHE A 78 6.61 14.49 11.68
CA PHE A 78 6.54 13.07 11.41
C PHE A 78 5.17 12.47 11.77
N LEU A 79 4.59 12.85 12.91
CA LEU A 79 3.24 12.42 13.31
C LEU A 79 2.17 12.88 12.32
N ILE A 80 2.23 14.14 11.89
CA ILE A 80 1.29 14.69 10.89
C ILE A 80 1.46 13.98 9.55
N GLY A 81 2.70 13.85 9.07
CA GLY A 81 3.00 13.16 7.81
C GLY A 81 2.57 11.68 7.84
N PHE A 82 2.80 10.99 8.96
CA PHE A 82 2.36 9.62 9.15
C PHE A 82 0.83 9.50 9.18
N GLY A 83 0.14 10.43 9.86
CA GLY A 83 -1.32 10.48 9.88
C GLY A 83 -1.93 10.67 8.49
N ILE A 84 -1.40 11.61 7.70
CA ILE A 84 -1.82 11.82 6.31
C ILE A 84 -1.58 10.55 5.49
N MET A 85 -0.38 9.94 5.60
CA MET A 85 -0.10 8.70 4.88
C MET A 85 -1.01 7.55 5.30
N TYR A 86 -1.34 7.41 6.59
CA TYR A 86 -2.23 6.35 7.05
C TYR A 86 -3.66 6.48 6.51
N VAL A 87 -4.15 7.72 6.35
CA VAL A 87 -5.48 8.00 5.81
C VAL A 87 -5.52 7.89 4.28
N PHE A 88 -4.53 8.44 3.59
CA PHE A 88 -4.50 8.49 2.12
C PHE A 88 -3.93 7.24 1.47
N VAL A 89 -3.00 6.54 2.14
CA VAL A 89 -2.43 5.31 1.62
C VAL A 89 -3.16 4.13 2.26
N PRO A 90 -3.94 3.36 1.49
CA PRO A 90 -4.53 2.11 1.97
C PRO A 90 -3.43 1.04 2.09
N LEU A 91 -2.53 1.18 3.07
CA LEU A 91 -1.36 0.32 3.29
C LEU A 91 -1.75 -1.15 3.45
N LYS A 92 -2.88 -1.42 4.12
CA LYS A 92 -3.39 -2.79 4.32
C LYS A 92 -3.83 -3.44 2.99
N PRO A 93 -4.75 -2.85 2.19
CA PRO A 93 -5.08 -3.36 0.86
C PRO A 93 -3.88 -3.45 -0.07
N ALA A 94 -3.01 -2.43 -0.03
CA ALA A 94 -1.85 -2.33 -0.91
C ALA A 94 -0.78 -3.38 -0.60
N PHE A 95 -0.56 -3.70 0.69
CA PHE A 95 0.30 -4.81 1.11
C PHE A 95 -0.24 -6.16 0.65
N LYS A 96 -1.56 -6.40 0.82
CA LYS A 96 -2.20 -7.63 0.34
C LYS A 96 -2.04 -7.77 -1.17
N ALA A 97 -2.24 -6.70 -1.94
CA ALA A 97 -2.04 -6.70 -3.39
C ALA A 97 -0.59 -6.93 -3.78
N PHE A 98 0.37 -6.34 -3.08
CA PHE A 98 1.80 -6.61 -3.27
C PHE A 98 2.14 -8.09 -3.01
N ARG A 99 1.68 -8.66 -1.88
CA ARG A 99 1.89 -10.08 -1.55
C ARG A 99 1.25 -10.99 -2.59
N PHE A 100 0.03 -10.68 -3.01
CA PHE A 100 -0.71 -11.42 -4.03
C PHE A 100 0.04 -11.43 -5.37
N MET A 101 0.44 -10.25 -5.85
CA MET A 101 1.21 -10.12 -7.10
C MET A 101 2.57 -10.81 -7.01
N ARG A 102 3.23 -10.81 -5.85
CA ARG A 102 4.52 -11.50 -5.68
C ARG A 102 4.37 -13.02 -5.67
N LYS A 103 3.26 -13.55 -5.16
CA LYS A 103 3.02 -15.00 -5.04
C LYS A 103 2.39 -15.60 -6.30
N HIS A 104 1.46 -14.88 -6.93
CA HIS A 104 0.64 -15.37 -8.04
C HIS A 104 0.87 -14.59 -9.34
N GLY A 105 1.72 -13.55 -9.35
CA GLY A 105 1.96 -12.72 -10.54
C GLY A 105 2.57 -13.44 -11.73
N HIS A 106 3.20 -14.61 -11.54
CA HIS A 106 3.66 -15.46 -12.63
C HIS A 106 2.55 -16.34 -13.24
N SER A 107 1.41 -16.49 -12.58
CA SER A 107 0.29 -17.35 -12.99
C SER A 107 -0.97 -16.58 -13.41
N LEU A 108 -0.95 -15.25 -13.28
CA LEU A 108 -2.02 -14.32 -13.66
C LEU A 108 -1.86 -13.84 -15.10
#